data_AF-A0A1G9MC00-F1
#
_entry.id   AF-A0A1G9MC00-F1
#
_cell.length_a   1.000
_cell.length_b   1.000
_cell.length_c   1.000
_cell.angle_alpha   90.00
_cell.angle_beta   90.00
_cell.angle_gamma   90.00
#
_symmetry.space_group_name_H-M   'P 1'
#
loop_
_entity.id
_entity.type
_entity.pdbx_description
1 polymer ?
#
loop_
_entity_poly.entity_id
_entity_poly.type
_entity_poly.pdbx_seq_one_letter_code
_entity_poly.pdbx_strand_id
1 'polypeptide(L)'
;MNPTDAPRGELTEGIASSSEEIDAIRAEMQDMQMQIDILKETINVLKKDPGVDQEALRNREKAVIIDALKSKYSLPQLLGALNCSRSSYYYQRQVLCSEDKYRSVREHIKKVFADNHGRYGYRRIHAFLTKEGTRLSEKVVRRLMKQDGLAVSGREEEKI
;
A
#
# COMPACT_ATOMS: atom_id res chain seq x y z
N MET A 1 51.07 45.79 24.14
CA MET A 1 50.66 45.36 22.78
C MET A 1 51.60 44.26 22.35
N ASN A 2 51.08 43.08 21.98
CA ASN A 2 51.90 41.95 21.56
C ASN A 2 52.30 42.11 20.09
N PRO A 3 53.60 41.98 19.74
CA PRO A 3 54.09 42.18 18.36
C PRO A 3 53.91 40.95 17.44
N THR A 4 53.06 39.98 17.80
CA THR A 4 52.92 38.69 17.07
C THR A 4 51.57 38.51 16.38
N ASP A 5 50.70 39.51 16.40
CA ASP A 5 49.44 39.45 15.65
C ASP A 5 49.74 39.66 14.16
N ALA A 6 49.86 38.57 13.40
CA ALA A 6 49.81 38.61 11.94
C ALA A 6 48.57 39.42 11.51
N PRO A 7 48.66 40.24 10.44
CA PRO A 7 47.51 41.03 10.01
C PRO A 7 46.34 40.08 9.79
N ARG A 8 45.24 40.29 10.52
CA ARG A 8 44.01 39.53 10.31
C ARG A 8 43.66 39.73 8.84
N GLY A 9 43.67 38.65 8.06
CA GLY A 9 43.29 38.71 6.65
C GLY A 9 41.94 39.41 6.52
N GLU A 10 41.82 40.30 5.53
CA GLU A 10 40.55 40.97 5.24
C GLU A 10 39.45 39.91 5.13
N LEU A 11 38.43 40.06 5.98
CA LEU A 11 37.20 39.29 5.83
C LEU A 11 36.56 39.75 4.53
N THR A 12 36.77 39.00 3.46
CA THR A 12 36.01 39.19 2.23
C THR A 12 34.54 38.97 2.58
N GLU A 13 33.72 40.01 2.46
CA GLU A 13 32.28 39.91 2.66
C GLU A 13 31.76 38.77 1.78
N GLY A 14 31.10 37.80 2.41
CA GLY A 14 30.49 36.69 1.68
C GLY A 14 29.54 37.25 0.63
N ILE A 15 29.71 36.83 -0.62
CA ILE A 15 28.81 37.21 -1.71
C ILE A 15 27.40 36.80 -1.24
N ALA A 16 26.51 37.78 -1.09
CA ALA A 16 25.13 37.50 -0.77
C ALA A 16 24.58 36.64 -1.92
N SER A 17 24.33 35.35 -1.65
CA SER A 17 23.71 34.47 -2.63
C SER A 17 22.48 35.17 -3.19
N SER A 18 22.38 35.16 -4.52
CA SER A 18 21.25 35.76 -5.20
C SER A 18 19.95 35.18 -4.63
N SER A 19 18.87 35.98 -4.61
CA SER A 19 17.56 35.47 -4.16
C SER A 19 17.16 34.19 -4.92
N GLU A 20 17.59 34.08 -6.17
CA GLU A 20 17.38 32.94 -7.05
C GLU A 20 18.10 31.67 -6.56
N GLU A 21 19.36 31.78 -6.12
CA GLU A 21 20.11 30.66 -5.52
C GLU A 21 19.45 30.16 -4.24
N ILE A 22 18.98 31.08 -3.39
CA ILE A 22 18.31 30.73 -2.14
C ILE A 22 17.01 29.97 -2.42
N ASP A 23 16.23 30.41 -3.40
CA ASP A 23 14.97 29.75 -3.77
C ASP A 23 15.20 28.40 -4.43
N ALA A 24 16.26 28.26 -5.25
CA ALA A 24 16.67 26.96 -5.81
C ALA A 24 17.04 25.96 -4.72
N ILE A 25 17.86 26.37 -3.74
CA ILE A 25 18.26 25.51 -2.61
C ILE A 25 17.03 25.11 -1.78
N ARG A 26 16.11 26.04 -1.52
CA ARG A 26 14.86 25.71 -0.80
C ARG A 26 14.01 24.69 -1.56
N ALA A 27 13.95 24.78 -2.89
CA ALA A 27 13.23 23.80 -3.71
C ALA A 27 13.87 22.41 -3.61
N GLU A 28 15.20 22.32 -3.71
CA GLU A 28 15.92 21.04 -3.53
C GLU A 28 15.69 20.43 -2.15
N MET A 29 15.71 21.26 -1.10
CA MET A 29 15.41 20.81 0.26
C MET A 29 13.99 20.25 0.39
N GLN A 30 13.00 20.88 -0.27
CA GLN A 30 11.62 20.40 -0.26
C GLN A 30 11.50 19.03 -0.97
N ASP A 31 12.13 18.88 -2.12
CA ASP A 31 12.13 17.61 -2.87
C ASP A 31 12.79 16.49 -2.07
N MET A 32 13.92 16.79 -1.42
CA MET A 32 14.62 15.83 -0.56
C MET A 32 13.76 15.44 0.66
N GLN A 33 13.10 16.42 1.28
CA GLN A 33 12.20 16.16 2.41
C GLN A 33 11.02 15.26 2.00
N MET A 34 10.47 15.46 0.80
CA MET A 34 9.42 14.61 0.24
C MET A 34 9.90 13.17 0.05
N GLN A 35 11.11 12.95 -0.47
CA GLN A 35 11.68 11.61 -0.62
C GLN A 35 11.87 10.90 0.73
N ILE A 36 12.35 11.62 1.75
CA ILE A 36 12.48 11.09 3.11
C ILE A 36 11.12 10.67 3.67
N ASP A 37 10.10 11.49 3.49
CA ASP A 37 8.74 11.20 3.95
C ASP A 37 8.16 9.97 3.23
N ILE A 38 8.37 9.84 1.92
CA ILE A 38 7.99 8.65 1.13
C ILE A 38 8.66 7.40 1.69
N LEU A 39 9.97 7.44 1.96
CA LEU A 39 10.71 6.32 2.52
C LEU A 39 10.18 5.92 3.92
N LYS A 40 9.96 6.90 4.79
CA LYS A 40 9.40 6.66 6.12
C LYS A 40 8.02 6.03 6.06
N GLU A 41 7.13 6.54 5.20
CA GLU A 41 5.79 5.96 5.04
C GLU A 41 5.82 4.59 4.36
N THR A 42 6.78 4.34 3.47
CA THR A 42 6.99 3.00 2.88
C THR A 42 7.30 1.98 3.97
N ILE A 43 8.20 2.32 4.90
CA ILE A 43 8.54 1.46 6.04
C ILE A 43 7.33 1.29 6.97
N ASN A 44 6.65 2.39 7.31
CA ASN A 44 5.52 2.39 8.23
C ASN A 44 4.35 1.53 7.70
N VAL A 45 3.94 1.76 6.45
CA VAL A 45 2.73 1.15 5.90
C VAL A 45 2.98 -0.23 5.30
N LEU A 46 4.11 -0.44 4.63
CA LEU A 46 4.40 -1.72 4.00
C LEU A 46 5.22 -2.65 4.88
N LYS A 47 5.76 -2.17 6.02
CA LYS A 47 6.66 -2.92 6.92
C LYS A 47 7.84 -3.56 6.18
N LYS A 48 8.30 -2.90 5.11
CA LYS A 48 9.45 -3.35 4.32
C LYS A 48 10.75 -2.85 4.92
N ASP A 49 11.83 -3.58 4.68
CA ASP A 49 13.18 -3.20 5.08
C ASP A 49 13.67 -1.93 4.36
N PRO A 50 14.54 -1.11 4.98
CA PRO A 50 15.01 0.18 4.44
C PRO A 50 15.88 0.10 3.17
N GLY A 51 15.97 -1.07 2.52
CA GLY A 51 16.71 -1.29 1.27
C GLY A 51 15.86 -1.70 0.06
N VAL A 52 14.53 -1.55 0.12
CA VAL A 52 13.67 -1.91 -1.00
C VAL A 52 13.69 -0.83 -2.08
N ASP A 53 13.98 -1.25 -3.31
CA ASP A 53 13.90 -0.40 -4.50
C ASP A 53 12.50 0.19 -4.68
N GLN A 54 12.40 1.51 -4.66
CA GLN A 54 11.13 2.24 -4.85
C GLN A 54 10.52 1.95 -6.23
N GLU A 55 11.36 1.67 -7.23
CA GLU A 55 10.93 1.28 -8.57
C GLU A 55 10.27 -0.11 -8.59
N ALA A 56 10.65 -1.00 -7.68
CA ALA A 56 10.08 -2.34 -7.55
C ALA A 56 8.73 -2.37 -6.80
N LEU A 57 8.25 -1.23 -6.28
CA LEU A 57 6.96 -1.15 -5.60
C LEU A 57 5.80 -1.42 -6.57
N ARG A 58 4.84 -2.25 -6.13
CA ARG A 58 3.63 -2.50 -6.92
C ARG A 58 2.76 -1.25 -6.93
N ASN A 59 1.99 -1.04 -8.00
CA ASN A 59 1.07 0.10 -8.10
C ASN A 59 0.08 0.21 -6.92
N ARG A 60 -0.32 -0.92 -6.34
CA ARG A 60 -1.15 -0.94 -5.12
C ARG A 60 -0.41 -0.34 -3.93
N GLU A 61 0.86 -0.69 -3.74
CA GLU A 61 1.71 -0.18 -2.66
C GLU A 61 1.98 1.32 -2.83
N LYS A 62 2.31 1.74 -4.05
CA LYS A 62 2.45 3.15 -4.42
C LYS A 62 1.18 3.95 -4.08
N ALA A 63 0.00 3.42 -4.43
CA ALA A 63 -1.26 4.10 -4.14
C ALA A 63 -1.53 4.28 -2.64
N VAL A 64 -1.12 3.31 -1.81
CA VAL A 64 -1.24 3.40 -0.35
C VAL A 64 -0.33 4.50 0.21
N ILE A 65 0.93 4.58 -0.24
CA ILE A 65 1.86 5.64 0.19
C ILE A 65 1.36 7.02 -0.25
N ILE A 66 0.89 7.15 -1.49
CA ILE A 66 0.30 8.39 -2.00
C ILE A 66 -0.90 8.81 -1.14
N ASP A 67 -1.76 7.88 -0.74
CA ASP A 67 -2.93 8.21 0.07
C ASP A 67 -2.58 8.67 1.49
N ALA A 68 -1.48 8.16 2.06
CA ALA A 68 -0.95 8.60 3.36
C ALA A 68 -0.35 10.02 3.28
N LEU A 69 0.31 10.37 2.17
CA LEU A 69 1.03 11.63 2.00
C LEU A 69 0.23 12.75 1.32
N LYS A 70 -0.97 12.46 0.80
CA LYS A 70 -1.82 13.43 0.07
C LYS A 70 -2.21 14.67 0.89
N SER A 71 -2.11 14.62 2.21
CA SER A 71 -2.40 15.75 3.10
C SER A 71 -1.24 16.75 3.18
N LYS A 72 -0.02 16.31 2.87
CA LYS A 72 1.22 17.11 2.97
C LYS A 72 1.72 17.59 1.61
N TYR A 73 1.60 16.77 0.58
CA TYR A 73 2.16 17.04 -0.76
C TYR A 73 1.09 16.97 -1.84
N SER A 74 1.31 17.67 -2.96
CA SER A 74 0.38 17.65 -4.08
C SER A 74 0.39 16.29 -4.80
N LEU A 75 -0.76 15.86 -5.30
CA LEU A 75 -0.89 14.58 -6.01
C LEU A 75 0.05 14.47 -7.23
N PRO A 76 0.22 15.49 -8.09
CA PRO A 76 1.15 15.41 -9.22
C PRO A 76 2.60 15.16 -8.80
N GLN A 77 3.07 15.82 -7.73
CA GLN A 77 4.42 15.63 -7.20
C GLN A 77 4.62 14.20 -6.70
N LEU A 78 3.67 13.67 -5.92
CA LEU A 78 3.74 12.31 -5.40
C LEU A 78 3.70 11.25 -6.52
N LEU A 79 2.89 11.47 -7.56
CA LEU A 79 2.84 10.58 -8.73
C LEU A 79 4.14 10.58 -9.52
N GLY A 80 4.78 11.75 -9.67
CA GLY A 80 6.10 11.89 -10.28
C GLY A 80 7.18 11.17 -9.47
N ALA A 81 7.25 11.42 -8.16
CA ALA A 81 8.24 10.82 -7.28
C ALA A 81 8.18 9.29 -7.24
N LEU A 82 6.98 8.70 -7.33
CA LEU A 82 6.79 7.24 -7.28
C LEU A 82 6.69 6.58 -8.67
N ASN A 83 6.88 7.33 -9.76
CA ASN A 83 6.70 6.82 -11.13
C ASN A 83 5.35 6.07 -11.30
N CYS A 84 4.25 6.69 -10.85
CA CYS A 84 2.91 6.10 -10.88
C CYS A 84 2.01 6.92 -11.81
N SER A 85 1.39 6.27 -12.80
CA SER A 85 0.43 6.97 -13.66
C SER A 85 -0.83 7.35 -12.89
N ARG A 86 -1.43 8.48 -13.27
CA ARG A 86 -2.68 8.96 -12.66
C ARG A 86 -3.79 7.91 -12.73
N SER A 87 -3.97 7.25 -13.88
CA SER A 87 -4.94 6.18 -14.07
C SER A 87 -4.70 4.99 -13.13
N SER A 88 -3.44 4.57 -12.97
CA SER A 88 -3.07 3.49 -12.05
C SER A 88 -3.41 3.84 -10.61
N TYR A 89 -3.11 5.07 -10.19
CA TYR A 89 -3.45 5.54 -8.85
C TYR A 89 -4.96 5.49 -8.59
N TYR A 90 -5.78 6.09 -9.44
CA TYR A 90 -7.23 6.11 -9.24
C TYR A 90 -7.85 4.70 -9.30
N TYR A 91 -7.35 3.82 -10.18
CA TYR A 91 -7.77 2.42 -10.22
C TYR A 91 -7.45 1.71 -8.90
N GLN A 92 -6.23 1.81 -8.41
CA GLN A 92 -5.83 1.15 -7.15
C GLN A 92 -6.57 1.74 -5.96
N ARG A 93 -6.78 3.06 -5.92
CA ARG A 93 -7.59 3.71 -4.88
C ARG A 93 -9.03 3.20 -4.90
N GLN A 94 -9.62 3.04 -6.07
CA GLN A 94 -10.95 2.44 -6.20
C GLN A 94 -10.98 1.00 -5.69
N VAL A 95 -9.98 0.19 -6.01
CA VAL A 95 -9.87 -1.20 -5.52
C VAL A 95 -9.65 -1.27 -4.01
N LEU A 96 -8.89 -0.33 -3.43
CA LEU A 96 -8.65 -0.24 -1.99
C LEU A 96 -9.91 0.22 -1.23
N CYS A 97 -10.65 1.18 -1.79
CA CYS A 97 -11.90 1.67 -1.19
C CYS A 97 -13.09 0.76 -1.49
N SER A 98 -13.03 -0.08 -2.53
CA SER A 98 -14.11 -1.01 -2.84
C SER A 98 -14.20 -2.04 -1.73
N GLU A 99 -15.35 -2.11 -1.09
CA GLU A 99 -15.68 -3.18 -0.17
C GLU A 99 -15.56 -4.53 -0.89
N ASP A 100 -15.22 -5.60 -0.15
CA ASP A 100 -15.12 -6.93 -0.74
C ASP A 100 -16.44 -7.27 -1.44
N LYS A 101 -16.41 -7.30 -2.78
CA LYS A 101 -17.56 -7.61 -3.65
C LYS A 101 -18.26 -8.90 -3.22
N TYR A 102 -17.51 -9.82 -2.60
CA TYR A 102 -18.00 -11.11 -2.16
C TYR A 102 -18.27 -11.18 -0.66
N ARG A 103 -18.23 -10.08 0.10
CA ARG A 103 -18.44 -10.08 1.57
C ARG A 103 -19.75 -10.78 1.96
N SER A 104 -20.88 -10.36 1.40
CA SER A 104 -22.19 -10.97 1.68
C SER A 104 -22.21 -12.46 1.32
N VAL A 105 -21.61 -12.81 0.19
CA VAL A 105 -21.50 -14.19 -0.28
C VAL A 105 -20.62 -15.03 0.64
N ARG A 106 -19.50 -14.49 1.13
CA ARG A 106 -18.61 -15.17 2.08
C ARG A 106 -19.31 -15.44 3.40
N GLU A 107 -20.01 -14.46 3.94
CA GLU A 107 -20.81 -14.62 5.16
C GLU A 107 -21.84 -15.73 5.00
N HIS A 108 -22.53 -15.75 3.86
CA HIS A 108 -23.50 -16.80 3.56
C HIS A 108 -22.86 -18.18 3.37
N ILE A 109 -21.73 -18.27 2.67
CA ILE A 109 -20.95 -19.51 2.54
C ILE A 109 -20.53 -20.03 3.92
N LYS A 110 -20.02 -19.15 4.80
CA LYS A 110 -19.62 -19.51 6.17
C LYS A 110 -20.79 -20.03 6.99
N LYS A 111 -21.95 -19.37 6.88
CA LYS A 111 -23.19 -19.80 7.53
C LYS A 111 -23.60 -21.19 7.06
N VAL A 112 -23.75 -21.40 5.75
CA VAL A 112 -24.11 -22.72 5.18
C VAL A 112 -23.09 -23.79 5.55
N PHE A 113 -21.80 -23.45 5.57
CA PHE A 113 -20.75 -24.38 5.97
C PHE A 113 -20.86 -24.78 7.45
N ALA A 114 -21.10 -23.81 8.34
CA ALA A 114 -21.27 -24.04 9.77
C ALA A 114 -22.56 -24.81 10.10
N ASP A 115 -23.68 -24.44 9.48
CA ASP A 115 -24.99 -25.11 9.63
C ASP A 115 -24.92 -26.59 9.22
N ASN A 116 -24.00 -26.94 8.31
CA ASN A 116 -23.76 -28.31 7.85
C ASN A 116 -22.56 -28.98 8.54
N HIS A 117 -22.11 -28.46 9.69
CA HIS A 117 -21.00 -28.99 10.50
C HIS A 117 -19.70 -29.18 9.70
N GLY A 118 -19.42 -28.29 8.74
CA GLY A 118 -18.21 -28.35 7.93
C GLY A 118 -18.13 -29.53 6.94
N ARG A 119 -19.22 -30.29 6.75
CA ARG A 119 -19.25 -31.44 5.83
C ARG A 119 -19.41 -31.04 4.37
N TYR A 120 -19.89 -29.83 4.12
CA TYR A 120 -20.22 -29.38 2.77
C TYR A 120 -18.99 -28.77 2.10
N GLY A 121 -18.47 -29.48 1.11
CA GLY A 121 -17.47 -28.92 0.20
C GLY A 121 -18.08 -27.95 -0.81
N TYR A 122 -17.21 -27.25 -1.55
CA TYR A 122 -17.61 -26.20 -2.50
C TYR A 122 -18.67 -26.63 -3.53
N ARG A 123 -18.69 -27.90 -3.96
CA ARG A 123 -19.70 -28.44 -4.90
C ARG A 123 -21.10 -28.40 -4.28
N ARG A 124 -21.23 -28.82 -3.01
CA ARG A 124 -22.51 -28.85 -2.29
C ARG A 124 -22.96 -27.43 -1.92
N ILE A 125 -22.03 -26.58 -1.50
CA ILE A 125 -22.33 -25.17 -1.21
C ILE A 125 -22.77 -24.42 -2.46
N HIS A 126 -22.10 -24.62 -3.61
CA HIS A 126 -22.52 -24.04 -4.88
C HIS A 126 -23.94 -24.47 -5.27
N ALA A 127 -24.26 -25.75 -5.13
CA ALA A 127 -25.62 -26.25 -5.38
C ALA A 127 -26.66 -25.61 -4.45
N PHE A 128 -26.33 -25.43 -3.16
CA PHE A 128 -27.20 -24.74 -2.20
C PHE A 128 -27.43 -23.28 -2.59
N LEU A 129 -26.36 -22.53 -2.86
CA LEU A 129 -26.40 -21.14 -3.32
C LEU A 129 -27.23 -20.98 -4.60
N THR A 130 -27.09 -21.91 -5.54
CA THR A 130 -27.82 -21.88 -6.81
C THR A 130 -29.33 -22.07 -6.59
N LYS A 131 -29.71 -22.97 -5.67
CA LYS A 131 -31.12 -23.19 -5.30
C LYS A 131 -31.75 -21.97 -4.62
N GLU A 132 -30.97 -21.20 -3.88
CA GLU A 132 -31.40 -19.93 -3.27
C GLU A 132 -31.37 -18.74 -4.24
N GLY A 133 -31.04 -18.96 -5.52
CA GLY A 133 -31.06 -17.93 -6.56
C GLY A 133 -29.75 -17.13 -6.71
N THR A 134 -28.69 -17.51 -6.01
CA THR A 134 -27.38 -16.85 -6.15
C THR A 134 -26.70 -17.27 -7.45
N ARG A 135 -26.51 -16.33 -8.39
CA ARG A 135 -25.82 -16.55 -9.67
C ARG A 135 -24.30 -16.38 -9.54
N LEU A 136 -23.63 -17.35 -8.93
CA LEU A 136 -22.17 -17.40 -8.87
C LEU A 136 -21.62 -18.68 -9.48
N SER A 137 -20.50 -18.55 -10.18
CA SER A 137 -19.79 -19.73 -10.68
C SER A 137 -19.21 -20.55 -9.53
N GLU A 138 -19.28 -21.88 -9.65
CA GLU A 138 -18.62 -22.84 -8.77
C GLU A 138 -17.14 -22.51 -8.51
N LYS A 139 -16.42 -22.01 -9.54
CA LYS A 139 -15.01 -21.62 -9.40
C LYS A 139 -14.81 -20.48 -8.40
N VAL A 140 -15.76 -19.54 -8.35
CA VAL A 140 -15.74 -18.44 -7.39
C VAL A 140 -15.98 -18.98 -5.99
N VAL A 141 -16.99 -19.83 -5.79
CA VAL A 141 -17.28 -20.46 -4.49
C VAL A 141 -16.06 -21.24 -3.97
N ARG A 142 -15.43 -22.05 -4.82
CA ARG A 142 -14.20 -22.79 -4.47
C ARG A 142 -13.07 -21.86 -4.04
N ARG A 143 -12.86 -20.76 -4.78
CA ARG A 143 -11.82 -19.77 -4.46
C ARG A 143 -12.10 -19.08 -3.13
N LEU A 144 -13.35 -18.67 -2.89
CA LEU A 144 -13.76 -18.00 -1.65
C LEU A 144 -13.59 -18.92 -0.44
N MET A 145 -14.04 -20.17 -0.53
CA MET A 145 -13.82 -21.16 0.54
C MET A 145 -12.34 -21.38 0.84
N LYS A 146 -11.49 -21.47 -0.19
CA LYS A 146 -10.03 -21.62 -0.01
C LYS A 146 -9.41 -20.40 0.68
N GLN A 147 -9.83 -19.19 0.31
CA GLN A 147 -9.34 -17.95 0.92
C GLN A 147 -9.77 -17.85 2.39
N ASP A 148 -10.96 -18.34 2.72
CA ASP A 148 -11.53 -18.28 4.06
C ASP A 148 -11.16 -19.50 4.93
N GLY A 149 -10.32 -20.42 4.43
CA GLY A 149 -9.89 -21.61 5.16
C GLY A 149 -10.98 -22.67 5.39
N LEU A 150 -12.08 -22.62 4.63
CA LEU A 150 -13.21 -23.54 4.75
C LEU A 150 -12.89 -24.85 4.02
N ALA A 151 -12.24 -25.77 4.73
CA ALA A 151 -11.94 -27.12 4.25
C ALA A 151 -12.91 -28.13 4.86
N VAL A 152 -13.37 -29.09 4.06
CA VAL A 152 -14.17 -30.20 4.58
C VAL A 152 -13.32 -30.96 5.58
N SER A 153 -13.83 -31.16 6.80
CA SER A 153 -13.23 -32.07 7.76
C SER A 153 -13.24 -33.49 7.17
N GLY A 154 -12.14 -33.88 6.54
CA GLY A 154 -11.84 -35.29 6.32
C GLY A 154 -11.75 -35.96 7.68
N ARG A 155 -12.09 -37.24 7.77
CA ARG A 155 -11.86 -38.04 8.97
C ARG A 155 -10.43 -37.77 9.45
N GLU A 156 -10.27 -37.27 10.67
CA GLU A 156 -8.99 -37.38 11.36
C GLU A 156 -8.77 -38.90 11.52
N GLU A 157 -7.82 -39.46 10.77
CA GLU A 157 -7.31 -40.78 11.10
C GLU A 157 -6.58 -40.62 12.44
N GLU A 158 -7.24 -41.00 13.53
CA GLU A 158 -6.59 -41.24 14.82
C GLU A 158 -5.47 -42.27 14.57
N LYS A 159 -4.23 -41.77 14.49
CA LYS A 159 -3.06 -42.62 14.53
C LYS A 159 -2.95 -43.20 15.94
N ILE A 160 -3.26 -44.48 16.06
CA ILE A 160 -2.95 -45.35 17.21
C ILE A 160 -1.43 -45.51 17.31
#